data_AF-A0A2D8VJE1-F1
#
_entry.id   AF-A0A2D8VJE1-F1
#
_cell.length_a   1.000
_cell.length_b   1.000
_cell.length_c   1.000
_cell.angle_alpha   90.00
_cell.angle_beta   90.00
_cell.angle_gamma   90.00
#
_symmetry.space_group_name_H-M   'P 1'
#
loop_
_entity.id
_entity.type
_entity.pdbx_description
1 polymer ?
#
loop_
_entity_poly.entity_id
_entity_poly.type
_entity_poly.pdbx_seq_one_letter_code
_entity_poly.pdbx_strand_id
1 'polypeptide(L)'
;MRTLVTQLSKGFTLLEILVVLFVISIASSSFYLLFRDPVQFESLEAKIEQYLELSMYTGNIYGISQTGIFLNYEGEWILTEQFDSSYVRSYETDGMAQIIDKNELYLFIYPGQELSATAFELSNGETVEL
;
A
#
# COMPACT_ATOMS: atom_id res chain seq x y z
N MET A 1 44.86 35.79 12.73
CA MET A 1 43.87 34.93 12.04
C MET A 1 42.51 35.23 12.67
N ARG A 2 41.59 35.89 11.95
CA ARG A 2 40.25 36.22 12.46
C ARG A 2 39.32 35.08 12.08
N THR A 3 38.92 34.26 13.04
CA THR A 3 37.87 33.26 12.85
C THR A 3 36.52 33.97 12.82
N LEU A 4 35.88 33.97 11.65
CA LEU A 4 34.46 34.33 11.53
C LEU A 4 33.65 33.19 12.15
N VAL A 5 33.28 33.34 13.41
CA VAL A 5 32.30 32.46 14.03
C VAL A 5 30.92 32.96 13.60
N THR A 6 30.32 32.27 12.63
CA THR A 6 28.92 32.44 12.28
C THR A 6 28.09 31.89 13.45
N GLN A 7 27.76 32.75 14.42
CA GLN A 7 26.74 32.41 15.41
C GLN A 7 25.37 32.43 14.73
N LEU A 8 24.63 31.34 14.85
CA LEU A 8 23.22 31.24 14.50
C LEU A 8 22.41 32.06 15.54
N SER A 9 22.39 33.40 15.39
CA SER A 9 21.94 34.32 16.44
C SER A 9 20.45 34.65 16.42
N LYS A 10 19.66 34.06 15.52
CA LYS A 10 18.23 34.35 15.40
C LYS A 10 17.44 33.04 15.36
N GLY A 11 16.74 32.75 16.46
CA GLY A 11 15.63 31.80 16.42
C GLY A 11 14.53 32.33 15.50
N PHE A 12 13.69 31.43 14.99
CA PHE A 12 12.57 31.79 14.13
C PHE A 12 11.63 32.76 14.84
N THR A 13 11.20 33.79 14.12
CA THR A 13 10.13 34.67 14.59
C THR A 13 8.80 33.91 14.58
N LEU A 14 7.86 34.30 15.45
CA LEU A 14 6.52 33.73 15.48
C LEU A 14 5.84 33.79 14.09
N LEU A 15 6.11 34.86 13.34
CA LEU A 15 5.60 35.05 11.99
C LEU A 15 6.15 33.99 11.02
N GLU A 16 7.45 33.69 11.07
CA GLU A 16 8.05 32.64 10.24
C GLU A 16 7.45 31.26 10.54
N ILE A 17 7.21 30.95 11.82
CA ILE A 17 6.57 29.68 12.21
C ILE A 17 5.15 29.59 11.62
N LEU A 18 4.37 30.66 11.71
CA LEU A 18 3.02 30.70 11.15
C LEU A 18 3.01 30.55 9.63
N VAL A 19 3.94 31.20 8.93
CA VAL A 19 4.07 31.07 7.47
C VAL A 19 4.42 29.64 7.08
N VAL A 20 5.36 28.99 7.78
CA VAL A 20 5.73 27.59 7.51
C VAL A 20 4.55 26.65 7.72
N LEU A 21 3.81 26.78 8.84
CA LEU A 21 2.64 25.96 9.11
C LEU A 21 1.54 26.15 8.07
N PHE A 22 1.33 27.39 7.61
CA PHE A 22 0.35 27.70 6.58
C PHE A 22 0.70 27.06 5.23
N VAL A 23 1.97 27.16 4.81
CA VAL A 23 2.46 26.53 3.58
C VAL A 23 2.32 25.01 3.65
N ILE A 24 2.70 24.38 4.78
CA ILE A 24 2.55 22.92 4.98
C ILE A 24 1.07 22.52 4.90
N SER A 25 0.17 23.27 5.54
CA SER A 25 -1.27 22.97 5.54
C SER A 25 -1.89 23.06 4.14
N ILE A 26 -1.57 24.09 3.36
CA ILE A 26 -2.09 24.26 2.00
C ILE A 26 -1.49 23.22 1.05
N ALA A 27 -0.18 22.97 1.17
CA ALA A 27 0.50 21.95 0.38
C ALA A 27 -0.14 20.59 0.66
N SER A 28 -0.24 20.18 1.93
CA SER A 28 -0.83 18.89 2.33
C SER A 28 -2.27 18.73 1.83
N SER A 29 -3.09 19.79 1.88
CA SER A 29 -4.47 19.74 1.38
C SER A 29 -4.53 19.64 -0.15
N SER A 30 -3.64 20.34 -0.86
CA SER A 30 -3.53 20.26 -2.32
C SER A 30 -3.03 18.88 -2.77
N PHE A 31 -2.05 18.31 -2.06
CA PHE A 31 -1.60 16.93 -2.25
C PHE A 31 -2.76 15.95 -2.02
N TYR A 32 -3.52 16.11 -0.94
CA TYR A 32 -4.68 15.26 -0.69
C TYR A 32 -5.72 15.28 -1.83
N LEU A 33 -5.98 16.44 -2.44
CA LEU A 33 -6.94 16.55 -3.54
C LEU A 33 -6.39 16.08 -4.89
N LEU A 34 -5.10 16.28 -5.16
CA LEU A 34 -4.48 15.90 -6.44
C LEU A 34 -4.16 14.41 -6.52
N PHE A 35 -3.94 13.75 -5.38
CA PHE A 35 -3.63 12.32 -5.32
C PHE A 35 -4.81 11.46 -4.88
N ARG A 36 -5.99 12.06 -4.67
CA ARG A 36 -7.23 11.29 -4.57
C ARG A 36 -7.70 11.01 -5.99
N ASP A 37 -7.12 9.98 -6.59
CA ASP A 37 -7.72 9.41 -7.79
C ASP A 37 -9.20 9.08 -7.50
N PRO A 38 -10.11 9.37 -8.44
CA PRO A 38 -11.48 8.90 -8.31
C PRO A 38 -11.42 7.40 -8.08
N VAL A 39 -12.22 6.88 -7.14
CA VAL A 39 -12.32 5.43 -6.86
C VAL A 39 -12.83 4.76 -8.15
N GLN A 40 -11.90 4.43 -9.03
CA GLN A 40 -12.11 3.52 -10.13
C GLN A 40 -12.36 2.16 -9.48
N PHE A 41 -13.11 1.29 -10.15
CA PHE A 41 -13.03 -0.13 -9.81
C PHE A 41 -11.58 -0.55 -10.11
N GLU A 42 -10.73 -0.50 -9.09
CA GLU A 42 -9.34 -0.91 -9.21
C GLU A 42 -9.33 -2.43 -9.38
N SER A 43 -8.68 -2.90 -10.44
CA SER A 43 -8.54 -4.32 -10.69
C SER A 43 -7.64 -4.96 -9.62
N LEU A 44 -7.70 -6.28 -9.48
CA LEU A 44 -6.79 -6.99 -8.58
C LEU A 44 -5.34 -6.73 -8.95
N GLU A 45 -4.98 -6.66 -10.24
CA GLU A 45 -3.60 -6.37 -10.65
C GLU A 45 -3.13 -5.00 -10.13
N ALA A 46 -3.96 -3.96 -10.29
CA ALA A 46 -3.65 -2.63 -9.79
C ALA A 46 -3.47 -2.60 -8.26
N LYS A 47 -4.29 -3.38 -7.52
CA LYS A 47 -4.12 -3.54 -6.08
C LYS A 47 -2.83 -4.25 -5.71
N ILE A 48 -2.48 -5.31 -6.44
CA ILE A 48 -1.23 -6.03 -6.18
C ILE A 48 -0.03 -5.10 -6.41
N GLU A 49 -0.01 -4.35 -7.50
CA GLU A 49 1.05 -3.36 -7.78
C GLU A 49 1.16 -2.30 -6.68
N GLN A 50 0.03 -1.73 -6.25
CA GLN A 50 -0.01 -0.75 -5.16
C GLN A 50 0.59 -1.30 -3.87
N TYR A 51 0.19 -2.52 -3.47
CA TYR A 51 0.63 -3.11 -2.22
C TYR A 51 2.05 -3.69 -2.31
N LEU A 52 2.53 -4.06 -3.50
CA LEU A 52 3.95 -4.37 -3.76
C LEU A 52 4.83 -3.13 -3.49
N GLU A 53 4.44 -1.98 -4.03
CA GLU A 53 5.14 -0.71 -3.79
C GLU A 53 5.11 -0.34 -2.30
N LEU A 54 3.94 -0.43 -1.66
CA LEU A 54 3.78 -0.13 -0.25
C LEU A 54 4.60 -1.09 0.64
N SER A 55 4.62 -2.39 0.33
CA SER A 55 5.42 -3.40 1.03
C SER A 55 6.91 -3.11 0.93
N MET A 56 7.40 -2.73 -0.26
CA MET A 56 8.79 -2.30 -0.44
C MET A 56 9.14 -1.10 0.44
N TYR A 57 8.29 -0.08 0.50
CA TYR A 57 8.58 1.13 1.27
C TYR A 57 8.46 0.95 2.78
N THR A 58 7.51 0.13 3.23
CA THR A 58 7.19 -0.03 4.66
C THR A 58 7.90 -1.20 5.31
N GLY A 59 8.36 -2.19 4.55
CA GLY A 59 8.89 -3.45 5.08
C GLY A 59 7.79 -4.35 5.67
N ASN A 60 6.53 -4.05 5.43
CA ASN A 60 5.39 -4.79 5.95
C ASN A 60 4.95 -5.90 4.98
N ILE A 61 4.31 -6.94 5.53
CA ILE A 61 3.66 -8.00 4.75
C ILE A 61 2.17 -7.69 4.67
N TYR A 62 1.61 -7.82 3.47
CA TYR A 62 0.17 -7.67 3.24
C TYR A 62 -0.45 -8.98 2.77
N GLY A 63 -1.71 -9.20 3.12
CA GLY A 63 -2.50 -10.37 2.74
C GLY A 63 -3.79 -9.95 2.06
N ILE A 64 -4.19 -10.63 0.98
CA ILE A 64 -5.46 -10.40 0.29
C ILE A 64 -6.41 -11.57 0.53
N SER A 65 -7.65 -11.26 0.86
CA SER A 65 -8.81 -12.18 0.87
C SER A 65 -9.84 -11.71 -0.14
N GLN A 66 -10.89 -12.53 -0.36
CA GLN A 66 -12.03 -12.17 -1.20
C GLN A 66 -12.78 -10.90 -0.74
N THR A 67 -12.57 -10.45 0.50
CA THR A 67 -13.34 -9.35 1.12
C THR A 67 -12.50 -8.15 1.51
N GLY A 68 -11.18 -8.25 1.42
CA GLY A 68 -10.33 -7.17 1.88
C GLY A 68 -8.85 -7.50 1.91
N ILE A 69 -8.09 -6.45 2.20
CA ILE A 69 -6.64 -6.45 2.29
C ILE A 69 -6.26 -6.19 3.75
N PHE A 70 -5.25 -6.94 4.21
CA PHE A 70 -4.85 -7.02 5.60
C PHE A 70 -3.35 -6.75 5.71
N LEU A 71 -2.95 -6.06 6.77
CA LEU A 71 -1.57 -5.88 7.18
C LEU A 71 -1.20 -6.93 8.22
N ASN A 72 -0.05 -7.58 8.06
CA ASN A 72 0.54 -8.36 9.15
C ASN A 72 1.29 -7.41 10.09
N TYR A 73 0.83 -7.30 11.32
CA TYR A 73 1.48 -6.52 12.36
C TYR A 73 1.62 -7.36 13.63
N GLU A 74 2.86 -7.61 14.06
CA GLU A 74 3.16 -8.42 15.26
C GLU A 74 2.50 -9.81 15.27
N GLY A 75 2.27 -10.40 14.10
CA GLY A 75 1.63 -11.71 13.94
C GLY A 75 0.10 -11.67 13.86
N GLU A 76 -0.52 -10.49 13.94
CA GLU A 76 -1.95 -10.30 13.75
C GLU A 76 -2.26 -9.71 12.37
N TRP A 77 -3.39 -10.15 11.78
CA TRP A 77 -3.88 -9.64 10.51
C TRP A 77 -4.91 -8.53 10.76
N ILE A 78 -4.53 -7.30 10.43
CA ILE A 78 -5.35 -6.10 10.66
C ILE A 78 -5.93 -5.66 9.31
N LEU A 79 -7.25 -5.57 9.21
CA LEU A 79 -7.91 -5.07 8.00
C LEU A 79 -7.48 -3.62 7.72
N THR A 80 -6.89 -3.39 6.56
CA THR A 80 -6.50 -2.05 6.09
C THR A 80 -7.52 -1.49 5.11
N GLU A 81 -8.07 -2.35 4.26
CA GLU A 81 -8.93 -1.94 3.16
C GLU A 81 -9.99 -2.99 2.83
N GLN A 82 -11.21 -2.53 2.55
CA GLN A 82 -12.28 -3.37 2.00
C GLN A 82 -12.10 -3.47 0.49
N PHE A 83 -12.01 -4.69 -0.02
CA PHE A 83 -11.77 -4.95 -1.45
C PHE A 83 -12.49 -6.23 -1.85
N ASP A 84 -13.38 -6.14 -2.83
CA ASP A 84 -14.13 -7.29 -3.31
C ASP A 84 -13.35 -7.98 -4.44
N SER A 85 -12.76 -9.12 -4.12
CA SER A 85 -12.13 -10.03 -5.09
C SER A 85 -12.85 -11.38 -5.15
N SER A 86 -14.17 -11.40 -4.89
CA SER A 86 -14.97 -12.63 -4.97
C SER A 86 -14.97 -13.27 -6.35
N TYR A 87 -14.55 -12.54 -7.38
CA TYR A 87 -14.39 -13.05 -8.74
C TYR A 87 -13.16 -13.96 -8.91
N VAL A 88 -12.22 -13.99 -7.95
CA VAL A 88 -11.09 -14.93 -7.92
C VAL A 88 -11.54 -16.24 -7.29
N ARG A 89 -11.35 -17.34 -8.01
CA ARG A 89 -11.83 -18.68 -7.63
C ARG A 89 -10.74 -19.56 -7.04
N SER A 90 -9.55 -19.53 -7.64
CA SER A 90 -8.40 -20.33 -7.22
C SER A 90 -7.12 -19.54 -7.41
N TYR A 91 -6.07 -19.92 -6.67
CA TYR A 91 -4.72 -19.38 -6.81
C TYR A 91 -3.74 -20.52 -7.04
N GLU A 92 -2.67 -20.24 -7.78
CA GLU A 92 -1.57 -21.18 -8.00
C GLU A 92 -0.37 -20.82 -7.13
N THR A 93 0.19 -21.81 -6.47
CA THR A 93 1.47 -21.70 -5.76
C THR A 93 2.29 -22.95 -6.06
N ASP A 94 3.56 -22.78 -6.43
CA ASP A 94 4.46 -23.87 -6.82
C ASP A 94 3.89 -24.83 -7.88
N GLY A 95 3.11 -24.31 -8.85
CA GLY A 95 2.49 -25.11 -9.92
C GLY A 95 1.27 -25.93 -9.49
N MET A 96 0.74 -25.71 -8.28
CA MET A 96 -0.47 -26.35 -7.78
C MET A 96 -1.59 -25.33 -7.54
N ALA A 97 -2.72 -25.55 -8.20
CA ALA A 97 -3.93 -24.75 -8.00
C ALA A 97 -4.65 -25.13 -6.70
N GLN A 98 -5.01 -24.12 -5.91
CA GLN A 98 -5.75 -24.24 -4.65
C GLN A 98 -7.03 -23.40 -4.72
N ILE A 99 -8.15 -24.00 -4.31
CA ILE A 99 -9.45 -23.30 -4.27
C ILE A 99 -9.46 -22.39 -3.05
N ILE A 100 -9.95 -21.15 -3.23
CA ILE A 100 -10.02 -20.18 -2.13
C ILE A 100 -11.20 -20.50 -1.24
N ASP A 101 -10.93 -20.76 0.04
CA ASP A 101 -11.98 -20.89 1.04
C ASP A 101 -12.50 -19.53 1.51
N LYS A 102 -13.73 -19.52 2.03
CA LYS A 102 -14.37 -18.28 2.50
C LYS A 102 -13.59 -17.69 3.68
N ASN A 103 -13.11 -16.46 3.51
CA ASN A 103 -12.27 -15.70 4.45
C ASN A 103 -10.81 -16.17 4.57
N GLU A 104 -10.32 -16.96 3.62
CA GLU A 104 -8.89 -17.28 3.52
C GLU A 104 -8.10 -16.10 2.94
N LEU A 105 -6.87 -15.90 3.45
CA LEU A 105 -5.88 -15.06 2.77
C LEU A 105 -5.20 -15.91 1.70
N TYR A 106 -5.42 -15.57 0.43
CA TYR A 106 -4.96 -16.37 -0.71
C TYR A 106 -3.73 -15.78 -1.42
N LEU A 107 -3.40 -14.52 -1.14
CA LEU A 107 -2.19 -13.88 -1.65
C LEU A 107 -1.47 -13.15 -0.52
N PHE A 108 -0.18 -13.40 -0.39
CA PHE A 108 0.73 -12.66 0.48
C PHE A 108 1.71 -11.85 -0.37
N ILE A 109 1.89 -10.59 0.01
CA ILE A 109 2.80 -9.64 -0.61
C ILE A 109 3.91 -9.34 0.39
N TYR A 110 5.13 -9.74 0.05
CA TYR A 110 6.29 -9.62 0.93
C TYR A 110 7.20 -8.45 0.50
N PRO A 111 7.95 -7.87 1.46
CA PRO A 111 8.99 -6.90 1.14
C PRO A 111 10.01 -7.50 0.18
N GLY A 112 10.36 -6.77 -0.88
CA GLY A 112 11.28 -7.28 -1.92
C GLY A 112 10.62 -7.67 -3.24
N GLN A 113 9.34 -7.32 -3.42
CA GLN A 113 8.53 -7.66 -4.60
C GLN A 113 8.24 -9.16 -4.76
N GLU A 114 8.14 -9.88 -3.64
CA GLU A 114 7.84 -11.31 -3.65
C GLU A 114 6.33 -11.53 -3.39
N LEU A 115 5.73 -12.42 -4.18
CA LEU A 115 4.33 -12.84 -4.06
C LEU A 115 4.26 -14.32 -3.70
N SER A 116 3.27 -14.73 -2.90
CA SER A 116 3.09 -16.15 -2.55
C SER A 116 2.41 -17.00 -3.63
N ALA A 117 1.78 -16.35 -4.60
CA ALA A 117 1.07 -16.98 -5.71
C ALA A 117 1.66 -16.52 -7.04
N THR A 118 1.58 -17.40 -8.04
CA THR A 118 2.10 -17.16 -9.40
C THR A 118 0.99 -16.90 -10.41
N ALA A 119 -0.23 -17.36 -10.14
CA ALA A 119 -1.37 -17.16 -11.01
C ALA A 119 -2.70 -17.23 -10.25
N PHE A 120 -3.76 -16.75 -10.89
CA PHE A 120 -5.13 -16.84 -10.42
C PHE A 120 -6.06 -17.39 -11.51
N GLU A 121 -7.07 -18.17 -11.11
CA GLU A 121 -8.22 -18.49 -11.95
C GLU A 121 -9.40 -17.61 -11.55
N LEU A 122 -9.96 -16.91 -12.53
CA LEU A 122 -11.12 -16.05 -12.37
C LEU A 122 -12.43 -16.85 -12.57
N SER A 123 -13.54 -16.27 -12.12
CA SER A 123 -14.87 -16.90 -12.19
C SER A 123 -15.37 -17.12 -13.63
N ASN A 124 -14.81 -16.38 -14.60
CA ASN A 124 -15.07 -16.56 -16.03
C ASN A 124 -14.22 -17.72 -16.65
N GLY A 125 -13.35 -18.36 -15.88
CA GLY A 125 -12.43 -19.41 -16.32
C GLY A 125 -11.13 -18.89 -16.94
N GLU A 126 -10.90 -17.58 -16.91
CA GLU A 126 -9.64 -16.96 -17.34
C GLU A 126 -8.55 -17.18 -16.30
N THR A 127 -7.32 -17.38 -16.76
CA THR A 127 -6.13 -17.47 -15.90
C THR A 127 -5.29 -16.21 -16.07
N VAL A 128 -4.92 -15.59 -14.96
CA VAL A 128 -4.08 -14.40 -14.90
C VAL A 128 -2.76 -14.78 -14.23
N GLU A 129 -1.63 -14.58 -14.92
CA GLU A 129 -0.29 -14.74 -14.36
C GLU A 129 0.16 -13.45 -13.66
N LEU A 130 0.96 -13.58 -12.60
CA LEU A 130 1.44 -12.48 -11.74
C LEU A 130 2.92 -12.18 -11.91
#